data_AF-A0A425DKZ0-F1
#
_entry.id   AF-A0A425DKZ0-F1
#
_cell.length_a   1.000
_cell.length_b   1.000
_cell.length_c   1.000
_cell.angle_alpha   90.00
_cell.angle_beta   90.00
_cell.angle_gamma   90.00
#
_symmetry.space_group_name_H-M   'P 1'
#
loop_
_entity.id
_entity.type
_entity.pdbx_description
1 polymer ?
#
loop_
_entity_poly.entity_id
_entity_poly.type
_entity_poly.pdbx_seq_one_letter_code
_entity_poly.pdbx_strand_id
1 'polypeptide(L)'
;HGNPMVRCNFCTFEGRDKVKITEGGTRKRKSRVDVKYFTKPFTPLNYRSHLNGQHKESWDAYQQMSTSAKKEYFNDKISSTNTLHVHMDLTSDSIEYTIKAPIVDTIIGGLFFNAEAIQEEDCDDAGEDAASAASKKINKLAKQKNNAMLLFKQGERASNGAASYTVVIKNTMRYQLAIDHVVAVALQRIGDMLNNNKQVWAFSLAGDGSTHRGQSFFDLRLRLYWHGRLLNLHLVALPMFDRHTAENMFNMIVKLLDALFPKLVAAAEYNVMRVWCAPHQIDIIAKECADRIDGGTWIKFAYSYTVYLRAQFNLIIEMGVKCPQEDEPLGASRKRA
;
A
#
# COMPACT_ATOMS: atom_id res chain seq x y z
N HIS A 1 33.38 -45.97 -12.93
CA HIS A 1 33.81 -45.06 -11.85
C HIS A 1 33.82 -43.63 -12.36
N GLY A 2 32.91 -42.78 -11.88
CA GLY A 2 32.83 -41.38 -12.32
C GLY A 2 34.07 -40.59 -11.87
N ASN A 3 34.60 -39.75 -12.76
CA ASN A 3 35.72 -38.88 -12.43
C ASN A 3 35.35 -37.96 -11.25
N PRO A 4 36.28 -37.69 -10.30
CA PRO A 4 36.02 -36.73 -9.22
C PRO A 4 35.69 -35.36 -9.81
N MET A 5 34.56 -34.78 -9.37
CA MET A 5 34.13 -33.44 -9.76
C MET A 5 34.09 -32.55 -8.53
N VAL A 6 34.64 -31.34 -8.64
CA VAL A 6 34.59 -30.32 -7.58
C VAL A 6 33.66 -29.20 -8.03
N ARG A 7 32.68 -28.83 -7.22
CA ARG A 7 31.74 -27.73 -7.53
C ARG A 7 32.25 -26.39 -7.03
N CYS A 8 31.93 -25.31 -7.74
CA CYS A 8 32.15 -23.95 -7.27
C CYS A 8 31.09 -23.57 -6.23
N ASN A 9 31.53 -23.30 -4.99
CA ASN A 9 30.63 -22.85 -3.92
C ASN A 9 30.07 -21.45 -4.18
N PHE A 10 30.84 -20.51 -4.74
CA PHE A 10 30.31 -19.20 -5.13
C PHE A 10 29.16 -19.32 -6.14
N CYS A 11 29.30 -20.14 -7.19
CA CYS A 11 28.19 -20.45 -8.10
C CYS A 11 26.96 -21.03 -7.37
N THR A 12 27.18 -21.83 -6.33
CA THR A 12 26.09 -22.52 -5.62
C THR A 12 25.34 -21.53 -4.72
N PHE A 13 26.05 -20.78 -3.89
CA PHE A 13 25.47 -19.93 -2.84
C PHE A 13 25.15 -18.51 -3.31
N GLU A 14 25.90 -17.96 -4.26
CA GLU A 14 25.76 -16.57 -4.70
C GLU A 14 25.28 -16.44 -6.14
N GLY A 15 25.27 -17.54 -6.89
CA GLY A 15 25.03 -17.50 -8.34
C GLY A 15 26.22 -16.89 -9.08
N ARG A 16 26.07 -16.62 -10.37
CA ARG A 16 27.11 -15.99 -11.20
C ARG A 16 26.84 -14.50 -11.41
N ASP A 17 27.91 -13.72 -11.49
CA ASP A 17 27.83 -12.28 -11.78
C ASP A 17 27.02 -12.02 -13.06
N LYS A 18 26.04 -11.11 -12.98
CA LYS A 18 25.22 -10.71 -14.13
C LYS A 18 26.02 -9.77 -15.02
N VAL A 19 26.35 -10.24 -16.22
CA VAL A 19 27.04 -9.42 -17.23
C VAL A 19 25.99 -8.61 -18.02
N LYS A 20 26.12 -7.28 -18.03
CA LYS A 20 25.29 -6.40 -18.87
C LYS A 20 25.63 -6.65 -20.34
N ILE A 21 24.63 -7.00 -21.16
CA ILE A 21 24.76 -7.02 -22.62
C ILE A 21 24.46 -5.59 -23.08
N THR A 22 25.48 -4.87 -23.56
CA THR A 22 25.31 -3.57 -24.21
C THR A 22 25.00 -3.76 -25.69
N GLU A 23 24.06 -2.98 -26.23
CA GLU A 23 23.84 -2.91 -27.68
C GLU A 23 25.11 -2.39 -28.36
N GLY A 24 25.65 -3.16 -29.31
CA GLY A 24 26.96 -2.92 -29.94
C GLY A 24 28.15 -3.66 -29.31
N GLY A 25 27.94 -4.36 -28.18
CA GLY A 25 28.97 -5.19 -27.56
C GLY A 25 29.28 -6.47 -28.36
N THR A 26 30.53 -6.95 -28.32
CA THR A 26 30.97 -8.17 -29.01
C THR A 26 30.33 -9.46 -28.47
N ARG A 27 29.67 -9.42 -27.31
CA ARG A 27 29.18 -10.61 -26.59
C ARG A 27 27.68 -10.82 -26.76
N LYS A 28 27.31 -11.89 -27.49
CA LYS A 28 25.92 -12.20 -27.91
C LYS A 28 25.15 -13.19 -27.02
N ARG A 29 25.73 -13.74 -25.95
CA ARG A 29 25.12 -14.82 -25.15
C ARG A 29 24.66 -14.35 -23.77
N LYS A 30 23.42 -14.73 -23.39
CA LYS A 30 22.88 -14.60 -22.02
C LYS A 30 23.81 -15.25 -21.00
N SER A 31 23.90 -14.66 -19.80
CA SER A 31 24.67 -15.22 -18.69
C SER A 31 24.17 -16.63 -18.35
N ARG A 32 25.08 -17.55 -18.08
CA ARG A 32 24.71 -18.90 -17.64
C ARG A 32 24.33 -18.88 -16.16
N VAL A 33 23.29 -19.64 -15.81
CA VAL A 33 22.82 -19.84 -14.43
C VAL A 33 23.28 -21.18 -13.83
N ASP A 34 24.04 -21.98 -14.59
CA ASP A 34 24.49 -23.30 -14.14
C ASP A 34 25.62 -23.22 -13.10
N VAL A 35 25.60 -24.13 -12.12
CA VAL A 35 26.72 -24.29 -11.18
C VAL A 35 27.94 -24.80 -11.95
N LYS A 36 29.09 -24.13 -11.79
CA LYS A 36 30.33 -24.60 -12.41
C LYS A 36 30.89 -25.80 -11.67
N TYR A 37 31.09 -26.89 -12.39
CA TYR A 37 31.86 -28.06 -11.94
C TYR A 37 33.22 -28.08 -12.63
N PHE A 38 34.25 -28.44 -11.87
CA PHE A 38 35.62 -28.67 -12.32
C PHE A 38 35.88 -30.17 -12.32
N THR A 39 36.49 -30.65 -13.40
CA THR A 39 36.89 -32.05 -13.58
C THR A 39 38.41 -32.14 -13.65
N LYS A 40 38.95 -33.35 -13.50
CA LYS A 40 40.39 -33.58 -13.69
C LYS A 40 40.84 -33.20 -15.12
N PRO A 41 42.05 -32.63 -15.30
CA PRO A 41 43.00 -32.23 -14.26
C PRO A 41 42.61 -30.90 -13.58
N PHE A 42 42.76 -30.84 -12.25
CA PHE A 42 42.42 -29.65 -11.44
C PHE A 42 43.49 -28.55 -11.53
N THR A 43 43.60 -27.92 -12.70
CA THR A 43 44.64 -26.90 -12.94
C THR A 43 44.30 -25.57 -12.27
N PRO A 44 45.26 -24.92 -11.56
CA PRO A 44 45.05 -23.65 -10.90
C PRO A 44 44.53 -22.52 -11.78
N LEU A 45 44.97 -22.51 -13.03
CA LEU A 45 44.55 -21.52 -14.01
C LEU A 45 43.02 -21.56 -14.24
N ASN A 46 42.42 -22.75 -14.30
CA ASN A 46 41.02 -22.92 -14.68
C ASN A 46 40.06 -22.41 -13.61
N TYR A 47 40.29 -22.74 -12.33
CA TYR A 47 39.41 -22.24 -11.27
C TYR A 47 39.68 -20.78 -10.94
N ARG A 48 40.92 -20.27 -11.00
CA ARG A 48 41.22 -18.84 -10.81
C ARG A 48 40.63 -17.97 -11.90
N SER A 49 40.67 -18.41 -13.16
CA SER A 49 40.05 -17.70 -14.28
C SER A 49 38.53 -17.60 -14.10
N HIS A 50 37.88 -18.69 -13.68
CA HIS A 50 36.45 -18.68 -13.37
C HIS A 50 36.09 -17.73 -12.22
N LEU A 51 36.80 -17.81 -11.09
CA LEU A 51 36.53 -16.99 -9.92
C LEU A 51 36.72 -15.49 -10.21
N ASN A 52 37.82 -15.12 -10.87
CA ASN A 52 38.05 -13.73 -11.28
C ASN A 52 37.07 -13.23 -12.35
N GLY A 53 36.52 -14.11 -13.17
CA GLY A 53 35.63 -13.72 -14.28
C GLY A 53 34.14 -13.73 -13.94
N GLN A 54 33.71 -14.43 -12.89
CA GLN A 54 32.29 -14.68 -12.59
C GLN A 54 31.89 -14.46 -11.13
N HIS A 55 32.86 -14.19 -10.25
CA HIS A 55 32.66 -13.91 -8.83
C HIS A 55 33.69 -12.89 -8.33
N LYS A 56 34.01 -11.86 -9.11
CA LYS A 56 35.24 -11.06 -8.90
C LYS A 56 35.27 -10.41 -7.51
N GLU A 57 34.21 -9.70 -7.16
CA GLU A 57 34.09 -8.99 -5.89
C GLU A 57 34.11 -9.94 -4.70
N SER A 58 33.26 -10.98 -4.72
CA SER A 58 33.21 -11.99 -3.66
C SER A 58 34.52 -12.77 -3.52
N TRP A 59 35.21 -13.04 -4.62
CA TRP A 59 36.50 -13.71 -4.62
C TRP A 59 37.58 -12.84 -4.00
N ASP A 60 37.67 -11.56 -4.36
CA ASP A 60 38.64 -10.62 -3.79
C ASP A 60 38.43 -10.45 -2.29
N ALA A 61 37.17 -10.29 -1.86
CA ALA A 61 36.81 -10.25 -0.44
C ALA A 61 37.21 -11.55 0.28
N TYR A 62 36.87 -12.70 -0.30
CA TYR A 62 37.22 -14.00 0.26
C TYR A 62 38.74 -14.19 0.37
N GLN A 63 39.53 -13.70 -0.59
CA GLN A 63 41.00 -13.81 -0.54
C GLN A 63 41.61 -13.07 0.65
N GLN A 64 41.04 -11.93 1.04
CA GLN A 64 41.52 -11.11 2.16
C GLN A 64 41.16 -11.67 3.54
N MET A 65 40.26 -12.66 3.62
CA MET A 65 39.84 -13.26 4.89
C MET A 65 40.91 -14.17 5.51
N SER A 66 40.87 -14.28 6.84
CA SER A 66 41.69 -15.23 7.60
C SER A 66 41.33 -16.68 7.29
N THR A 67 42.23 -17.62 7.58
CA THR A 67 42.02 -19.04 7.31
C THR A 67 40.83 -19.62 8.08
N SER A 68 40.55 -19.16 9.31
CA SER A 68 39.36 -19.57 10.07
C SER A 68 38.09 -19.07 9.40
N ALA A 69 38.03 -17.78 9.06
CA ALA A 69 36.86 -17.17 8.45
C ALA A 69 36.53 -17.75 7.07
N LYS A 70 37.55 -18.15 6.29
CA LYS A 70 37.36 -18.86 5.00
C LYS A 70 36.64 -20.20 5.16
N LYS A 71 36.88 -20.94 6.25
CA LYS A 71 36.22 -22.24 6.51
C LYS A 71 34.73 -22.07 6.81
N GLU A 72 34.35 -20.95 7.41
CA GLU A 72 32.98 -20.67 7.84
C GLU A 72 32.16 -19.88 6.80
N TYR A 73 32.83 -19.25 5.82
CA TYR A 73 32.23 -18.30 4.86
C TYR A 73 30.94 -18.77 4.18
N PHE A 74 30.79 -20.08 3.94
CA PHE A 74 29.61 -20.64 3.26
C PHE A 74 28.63 -21.37 4.20
N ASN A 75 28.94 -21.53 5.48
CA ASN A 75 28.15 -22.37 6.40
C ASN A 75 26.73 -21.83 6.62
N ASP A 76 26.58 -20.51 6.70
CA ASP A 76 25.29 -19.85 6.95
C ASP A 76 24.60 -19.38 5.66
N LYS A 77 25.20 -19.64 4.49
CA LYS A 77 24.64 -19.21 3.20
C LYS A 77 23.61 -20.22 2.70
N ILE A 78 22.43 -19.71 2.35
CA ILE A 78 21.41 -20.49 1.64
C ILE A 78 21.81 -20.56 0.16
N SER A 79 21.71 -21.74 -0.46
CA SER A 79 21.95 -21.91 -1.90
C SER A 79 21.13 -20.89 -2.69
N SER A 80 21.75 -20.21 -3.66
CA SER A 80 21.08 -19.21 -4.50
C SER A 80 19.81 -19.77 -5.15
N THR A 81 19.83 -21.03 -5.58
CA THR A 81 18.65 -21.74 -6.14
C THR A 81 17.49 -21.92 -5.15
N ASN A 82 17.77 -21.90 -3.86
CA ASN A 82 16.77 -22.04 -2.79
C ASN A 82 16.29 -20.68 -2.28
N THR A 83 16.83 -19.59 -2.83
CA THR A 83 16.36 -18.26 -2.51
C THR A 83 15.25 -17.86 -3.46
N LEU A 84 14.21 -17.24 -2.89
CA LEU A 84 13.02 -16.82 -3.62
C LEU A 84 13.36 -15.85 -4.77
N HIS A 85 14.40 -15.02 -4.60
CA HIS A 85 14.79 -13.98 -5.57
C HIS A 85 15.33 -14.51 -6.91
N VAL A 86 15.79 -15.77 -6.98
CA VAL A 86 16.26 -16.39 -8.23
C VAL A 86 15.10 -16.83 -9.12
N HIS A 87 13.95 -17.14 -8.51
CA HIS A 87 12.73 -17.58 -9.21
C HIS A 87 11.77 -16.41 -9.53
N MET A 88 12.12 -15.20 -9.13
CA MET A 88 11.34 -13.99 -9.35
C MET A 88 11.94 -13.16 -10.47
N ASP A 89 11.15 -12.83 -11.49
CA ASP A 89 11.54 -11.82 -12.47
C ASP A 89 11.40 -10.42 -11.86
N LEU A 90 12.43 -10.01 -11.12
CA LEU A 90 12.54 -8.69 -10.50
C LEU A 90 12.59 -7.53 -11.51
N THR A 91 12.75 -7.84 -12.80
CA THR A 91 12.90 -6.84 -13.86
C THR A 91 11.62 -6.56 -14.63
N SER A 92 10.72 -7.54 -14.75
CA SER A 92 9.44 -7.38 -15.47
C SER A 92 8.22 -7.20 -14.57
N ASP A 93 8.28 -7.62 -13.30
CA ASP A 93 7.16 -7.49 -12.36
C ASP A 93 7.14 -6.10 -11.71
N SER A 94 6.38 -5.18 -12.30
CA SER A 94 6.14 -3.86 -11.74
C SER A 94 4.69 -3.42 -11.90
N ILE A 95 4.18 -2.72 -10.89
CA ILE A 95 2.92 -1.97 -11.00
C ILE A 95 3.26 -0.50 -11.19
N GLU A 96 2.67 0.08 -12.23
CA GLU A 96 2.78 1.51 -12.53
C GLU A 96 1.46 2.22 -12.22
N TYR A 97 1.54 3.31 -11.47
CA TYR A 97 0.42 4.19 -11.20
C TYR A 97 0.66 5.55 -11.82
N THR A 98 -0.30 6.05 -12.58
CA THR A 98 -0.34 7.46 -13.01
C THR A 98 -1.21 8.25 -12.03
N ILE A 99 -0.63 9.28 -11.41
CA ILE A 99 -1.27 10.11 -10.38
C ILE A 99 -1.32 11.55 -10.88
N LYS A 100 -2.45 12.23 -10.69
CA LYS A 100 -2.60 13.62 -11.13
C LYS A 100 -1.70 14.55 -10.30
N ALA A 101 -1.07 15.54 -10.93
CA ALA A 101 -0.19 16.48 -10.25
C ALA A 101 -0.83 17.18 -9.02
N PRO A 102 -2.09 17.63 -9.03
CA PRO A 102 -2.71 18.23 -7.83
C PRO A 102 -2.77 17.28 -6.63
N ILE A 103 -2.84 15.96 -6.84
CA ILE A 103 -2.81 14.99 -5.72
C ILE A 103 -1.41 14.98 -5.10
N VAL A 104 -0.36 14.94 -5.93
CA VAL A 104 1.02 14.86 -5.46
C VAL A 104 1.48 16.20 -4.87
N ASP A 105 1.26 17.31 -5.57
CA ASP A 105 1.80 18.61 -5.19
C ASP A 105 1.01 19.21 -4.01
N THR A 106 -0.32 19.24 -4.11
CA THR A 106 -1.17 19.88 -3.10
C THR A 106 -1.39 18.97 -1.90
N ILE A 107 -1.85 17.72 -2.12
CA ILE A 107 -2.22 16.84 -1.01
C ILE A 107 -0.97 16.24 -0.38
N ILE A 108 -0.16 15.50 -1.14
CA ILE A 108 0.99 14.79 -0.58
C ILE A 108 2.09 15.78 -0.19
N GLY A 109 2.52 16.66 -1.09
CA GLY A 109 3.60 17.61 -0.84
C GLY A 109 3.21 18.75 0.11
N GLY A 110 1.97 19.24 0.01
CA GLY A 110 1.48 20.35 0.82
C GLY A 110 0.85 19.92 2.14
N LEU A 111 -0.24 19.15 2.09
CA LEU A 111 -1.07 18.85 3.27
C LEU A 111 -0.44 17.80 4.20
N PHE A 112 0.16 16.73 3.67
CA PHE A 112 0.74 15.67 4.50
C PHE A 112 2.06 16.07 5.20
N PHE A 113 2.78 17.04 4.66
CA PHE A 113 4.05 17.52 5.20
C PHE A 113 4.00 19.01 5.52
N ASN A 114 3.02 19.40 6.34
CA ASN A 114 2.85 20.78 6.76
C ASN A 114 3.72 21.13 7.98
N ALA A 115 4.83 21.83 7.74
CA ALA A 115 5.73 22.29 8.80
C ALA A 115 5.12 23.39 9.69
N GLU A 116 4.15 24.16 9.17
CA GLU A 116 3.48 25.25 9.90
C GLU A 116 2.53 24.72 10.99
N ALA A 117 2.16 23.43 10.92
CA ALA A 117 1.32 22.79 11.92
C ALA A 117 2.09 22.33 13.18
N ILE A 118 3.44 22.41 13.19
CA ILE A 118 4.25 22.02 14.35
C ILE A 118 4.31 23.20 15.32
N GLN A 119 3.63 23.09 16.46
CA GLN A 119 3.67 24.11 17.54
C GLN A 119 4.77 23.80 18.57
N GLU A 120 5.27 24.84 19.26
CA GLU A 120 6.27 24.72 20.35
C GLU A 120 5.77 23.87 21.54
N GLU A 121 4.47 23.63 21.65
CA GLU A 121 3.86 22.86 22.75
C GLU A 121 3.82 21.34 22.47
N ASP A 122 4.06 20.90 21.23
CA ASP A 122 4.02 19.49 20.84
C ASP A 122 5.34 18.73 21.15
N CYS A 123 6.35 19.38 21.73
CA CYS A 123 7.64 18.77 22.07
C CYS A 123 7.73 18.37 23.55
N ASP A 124 7.26 17.15 23.84
CA ASP A 124 7.41 16.47 25.14
C ASP A 124 8.87 16.04 25.49
N ASP A 125 9.89 16.58 24.84
CA ASP A 125 11.28 16.14 25.06
C ASP A 125 11.84 16.81 26.32
N ALA A 126 11.68 16.12 27.45
CA ALA A 126 12.11 16.53 28.78
C ALA A 126 13.64 16.58 28.86
N GLY A 127 14.25 17.62 28.29
CA GLY A 127 15.69 17.84 28.37
C GLY A 127 16.28 18.84 27.37
N GLU A 128 15.58 19.19 26.29
CA GLU A 128 16.03 20.18 25.30
C GLU A 128 15.14 21.43 25.29
N ASP A 129 15.71 22.57 24.91
CA ASP A 129 14.90 23.78 24.71
C ASP A 129 13.86 23.57 23.58
N ALA A 130 12.65 24.10 23.78
CA ALA A 130 11.51 23.86 22.89
C ALA A 130 11.77 24.35 21.44
N ALA A 131 12.54 25.43 21.27
CA ALA A 131 12.88 25.99 19.97
C ALA A 131 13.81 25.06 19.16
N SER A 132 14.80 24.44 19.82
CA SER A 132 15.72 23.45 19.27
C SER A 132 14.99 22.16 18.90
N ALA A 133 14.07 21.70 19.76
CA ALA A 133 13.24 20.53 19.50
C ALA A 133 12.29 20.73 18.30
N ALA A 134 11.64 21.90 18.20
CA ALA A 134 10.79 22.27 17.07
C ALA A 134 11.60 22.34 15.76
N SER A 135 12.78 22.97 15.79
CA SER A 135 13.66 23.07 14.61
C SER A 135 14.12 21.70 14.11
N LYS A 136 14.48 20.77 15.02
CA LYS A 136 14.82 19.38 14.66
C LYS A 136 13.64 18.63 14.02
N LYS A 137 12.42 18.79 14.54
CA LYS A 137 11.21 18.20 13.96
C LYS A 137 10.92 18.75 12.56
N ILE A 138 11.03 20.06 12.36
CA ILE A 138 10.85 20.70 11.05
C ILE A 138 11.86 20.14 10.04
N ASN A 139 13.14 20.06 10.41
CA ASN A 139 14.19 19.49 9.56
C ASN A 139 13.95 18.01 9.24
N LYS A 140 13.47 17.23 10.22
CA LYS A 140 13.10 15.83 10.01
C LYS A 140 11.91 15.70 9.06
N LEU A 141 10.88 16.53 9.22
CA LEU A 141 9.70 16.55 8.36
C LEU A 141 10.07 16.95 6.92
N ALA A 142 10.92 17.96 6.75
CA ALA A 142 11.43 18.36 5.43
C ALA A 142 12.21 17.23 4.74
N LYS A 143 13.06 16.50 5.50
CA LYS A 143 13.76 15.32 4.98
C LYS A 143 12.79 14.20 4.59
N GLN A 144 11.77 13.95 5.39
CA GLN A 144 10.73 12.97 5.09
C GLN A 144 9.94 13.34 3.84
N LYS A 145 9.54 14.62 3.71
CA LYS A 145 8.90 15.17 2.50
C LYS A 145 9.76 14.92 1.28
N ASN A 146 11.03 15.34 1.31
CA ASN A 146 11.94 15.14 0.19
C ASN A 146 12.06 13.66 -0.20
N ASN A 147 12.22 12.77 0.77
CA ASN A 147 12.28 11.33 0.52
C ASN A 147 10.97 10.76 -0.05
N ALA A 148 9.82 11.20 0.45
CA ALA A 148 8.52 10.77 -0.05
C ALA A 148 8.29 11.24 -1.49
N MET A 149 8.67 12.48 -1.81
CA MET A 149 8.52 13.05 -3.15
C MET A 149 9.37 12.33 -4.20
N LEU A 150 10.50 11.71 -3.82
CA LEU A 150 11.32 10.90 -4.74
C LEU A 150 10.57 9.67 -5.30
N LEU A 151 9.49 9.23 -4.67
CA LEU A 151 8.66 8.14 -5.16
C LEU A 151 7.83 8.54 -6.40
N PHE A 152 7.58 9.84 -6.59
CA PHE A 152 6.76 10.39 -7.65
C PHE A 152 7.65 10.98 -8.73
N LYS A 153 7.75 10.31 -9.89
CA LYS A 153 8.48 10.83 -11.04
C LYS A 153 7.54 11.64 -11.90
N GLN A 154 7.90 12.84 -12.35
CA GLN A 154 7.06 13.58 -13.29
C GLN A 154 6.85 12.75 -14.56
N GLY A 155 5.59 12.53 -14.90
CA GLY A 155 5.17 11.85 -16.13
C GLY A 155 5.16 12.80 -17.32
N GLU A 156 4.98 12.25 -18.52
CA GLU A 156 4.83 13.07 -19.72
C GLU A 156 3.58 13.95 -19.63
N ARG A 157 3.70 15.19 -20.09
CA ARG A 157 2.59 16.14 -20.09
C ARG A 157 1.56 15.65 -21.10
N ALA A 158 0.34 15.42 -20.64
CA ALA A 158 -0.74 15.03 -21.53
C ALA A 158 -0.98 16.12 -22.59
N SER A 159 -1.52 15.74 -23.74
CA SER A 159 -1.81 16.63 -24.88
C SER A 159 -2.73 17.80 -24.53
N ASN A 160 -3.49 17.69 -23.43
CA ASN A 160 -4.33 18.74 -22.86
C ASN A 160 -3.60 19.66 -21.84
N GLY A 161 -2.29 19.53 -21.69
CA GLY A 161 -1.46 20.31 -20.76
C GLY A 161 -1.46 19.81 -19.32
N ALA A 162 -2.24 18.78 -18.98
CA ALA A 162 -2.33 18.25 -17.62
C ALA A 162 -1.04 17.52 -17.22
N ALA A 163 -0.48 17.91 -16.07
CA ALA A 163 0.69 17.27 -15.49
C ALA A 163 0.29 16.05 -14.64
N SER A 164 1.12 15.02 -14.68
CA SER A 164 0.96 13.79 -13.90
C SER A 164 2.30 13.36 -13.33
N TYR A 165 2.23 12.44 -12.36
CA TYR A 165 3.36 11.72 -11.82
C TYR A 165 3.17 10.23 -12.05
N THR A 166 4.28 9.55 -12.27
CA THR A 166 4.37 8.10 -12.36
C THR A 166 5.04 7.55 -11.11
N VAL A 167 4.40 6.56 -10.48
CA VAL A 167 4.98 5.75 -9.41
C VAL A 167 5.15 4.33 -9.92
N VAL A 168 6.38 3.81 -9.85
CA VAL A 168 6.69 2.44 -10.26
C VAL A 168 7.06 1.63 -9.03
N ILE A 169 6.17 0.74 -8.63
CA ILE A 169 6.46 -0.26 -7.60
C ILE A 169 7.08 -1.46 -8.30
N LYS A 170 8.35 -1.70 -8.03
CA LYS A 170 9.06 -2.90 -8.51
C LYS A 170 8.80 -4.06 -7.57
N ASN A 171 8.65 -5.25 -8.13
CA ASN A 171 8.36 -6.49 -7.42
C ASN A 171 7.05 -6.38 -6.62
N THR A 172 5.96 -6.60 -7.33
CA THR A 172 4.59 -6.58 -6.82
C THR A 172 4.44 -7.50 -5.62
N MET A 173 4.99 -8.72 -5.71
CA MET A 173 4.87 -9.70 -4.63
C MET A 173 5.54 -9.24 -3.34
N ARG A 174 6.76 -8.70 -3.44
CA ARG A 174 7.49 -8.19 -2.26
C ARG A 174 6.78 -6.99 -1.65
N TYR A 175 6.21 -6.11 -2.48
CA TYR A 175 5.38 -5.02 -1.99
C TYR A 175 4.17 -5.56 -1.23
N GLN A 176 3.42 -6.51 -1.81
CA GLN A 176 2.26 -7.11 -1.15
C GLN A 176 2.64 -7.77 0.17
N LEU A 177 3.68 -8.60 0.18
CA LEU A 177 4.17 -9.24 1.40
C LEU A 177 4.61 -8.23 2.47
N ALA A 178 5.26 -7.12 2.06
CA ALA A 178 5.64 -6.07 2.99
C ALA A 178 4.42 -5.37 3.59
N ILE A 179 3.39 -5.08 2.78
CA ILE A 179 2.13 -4.52 3.25
C ILE A 179 1.43 -5.49 4.20
N ASP A 180 1.30 -6.77 3.83
CA ASP A 180 0.68 -7.79 4.67
C ASP A 180 1.40 -7.92 6.02
N HIS A 181 2.74 -7.86 6.01
CA HIS A 181 3.54 -7.90 7.24
C HIS A 181 3.33 -6.64 8.10
N VAL A 182 3.28 -5.45 7.49
CA VAL A 182 2.98 -4.20 8.20
C VAL A 182 1.59 -4.24 8.84
N VAL A 183 0.59 -4.75 8.12
CA VAL A 183 -0.78 -4.93 8.64
C VAL A 183 -0.76 -5.90 9.83
N ALA A 184 -0.09 -7.05 9.72
CA ALA A 184 0.01 -8.02 10.81
C ALA A 184 0.68 -7.41 12.07
N VAL A 185 1.77 -6.66 11.90
CA VAL A 185 2.44 -5.97 13.00
C VAL A 185 1.53 -4.91 13.64
N ALA A 186 0.80 -4.13 12.84
CA ALA A 186 -0.13 -3.14 13.34
C ALA A 186 -1.26 -3.79 14.17
N LEU A 187 -1.83 -4.88 13.66
CA LEU A 187 -2.86 -5.66 14.37
C LEU A 187 -2.32 -6.25 15.68
N GLN A 188 -1.09 -6.79 15.69
CA GLN A 188 -0.45 -7.25 16.93
C GLN A 188 -0.34 -6.12 17.96
N ARG A 189 0.11 -4.92 17.55
CA ARG A 189 0.22 -3.78 18.47
C ARG A 189 -1.13 -3.36 19.05
N ILE A 190 -2.18 -3.34 18.23
CA ILE A 190 -3.54 -3.07 18.72
C ILE A 190 -3.99 -4.17 19.69
N GLY A 191 -3.72 -5.43 19.38
CA GLY A 191 -3.98 -6.56 20.29
C GLY A 191 -3.27 -6.38 21.63
N ASP A 192 -1.98 -6.04 21.64
CA ASP A 192 -1.21 -5.78 22.86
C ASP A 192 -1.83 -4.64 23.69
N MET A 193 -2.32 -3.59 23.03
CA MET A 193 -3.02 -2.48 23.70
C MET A 193 -4.33 -2.94 24.34
N LEU A 194 -5.16 -3.68 23.61
CA LEU A 194 -6.42 -4.21 24.13
C LEU A 194 -6.22 -5.18 25.30
N ASN A 195 -5.11 -5.93 25.30
CA ASN A 195 -4.75 -6.86 26.38
C ASN A 195 -4.17 -6.18 27.63
N ASN A 196 -3.96 -4.86 27.63
CA ASN A 196 -3.44 -4.13 28.78
C ASN A 196 -4.57 -3.66 29.71
N ASN A 197 -5.01 -4.56 30.58
CA ASN A 197 -6.10 -4.36 31.54
C ASN A 197 -5.87 -3.18 32.52
N LYS A 198 -4.64 -2.67 32.67
CA LYS A 198 -4.37 -1.52 33.55
C LYS A 198 -4.72 -0.18 32.89
N GLN A 199 -4.69 -0.11 31.57
CA GLN A 199 -4.96 1.12 30.82
C GLN A 199 -6.29 1.09 30.07
N VAL A 200 -6.69 -0.08 29.57
CA VAL A 200 -7.91 -0.25 28.78
C VAL A 200 -8.90 -1.09 29.57
N TRP A 201 -9.92 -0.43 30.11
CA TRP A 201 -11.05 -1.08 30.77
C TRP A 201 -12.32 -1.09 29.89
N ALA A 202 -12.35 -0.24 28.85
CA ALA A 202 -13.43 -0.18 27.88
C ALA A 202 -12.92 0.25 26.50
N PHE A 203 -13.61 -0.21 25.47
CA PHE A 203 -13.43 0.24 24.10
C PHE A 203 -14.78 0.21 23.37
N SER A 204 -14.87 0.89 22.25
CA SER A 204 -16.03 0.80 21.35
C SER A 204 -15.58 0.53 19.93
N LEU A 205 -16.43 -0.17 19.18
CA LEU A 205 -16.26 -0.41 17.76
C LEU A 205 -17.30 0.40 17.00
N ALA A 206 -16.84 1.11 15.97
CA ALA A 206 -17.70 1.78 15.00
C ALA A 206 -17.55 1.06 13.66
N GLY A 207 -18.60 0.33 13.28
CA GLY A 207 -18.68 -0.36 11.99
C GLY A 207 -19.36 0.51 10.94
N ASP A 208 -18.79 0.54 9.73
CA ASP A 208 -19.39 1.17 8.56
C ASP A 208 -19.38 0.19 7.38
N GLY A 209 -20.56 -0.10 6.84
CA GLY A 209 -20.76 -1.08 5.77
C GLY A 209 -21.09 -0.39 4.47
N SER A 210 -20.35 -0.70 3.40
CA SER A 210 -20.62 -0.16 2.07
C SER A 210 -20.43 -1.21 0.98
N THR A 211 -21.17 -1.07 -0.12
CA THR A 211 -21.05 -1.94 -1.29
C THR A 211 -20.56 -1.13 -2.48
N HIS A 212 -19.43 -1.53 -3.05
CA HIS A 212 -18.86 -0.91 -4.25
C HIS A 212 -18.70 -1.96 -5.35
N ARG A 213 -19.36 -1.73 -6.50
CA ARG A 213 -19.26 -2.59 -7.70
C ARG A 213 -19.53 -4.08 -7.43
N GLY A 214 -20.49 -4.37 -6.56
CA GLY A 214 -20.87 -5.73 -6.19
C GLY A 214 -20.02 -6.37 -5.09
N GLN A 215 -18.90 -5.77 -4.69
CA GLN A 215 -18.14 -6.18 -3.52
C GLN A 215 -18.54 -5.33 -2.31
N SER A 216 -18.89 -6.01 -1.24
CA SER A 216 -19.19 -5.39 0.03
C SER A 216 -17.96 -5.31 0.92
N PHE A 217 -17.85 -4.22 1.68
CA PHE A 217 -16.81 -3.99 2.67
C PHE A 217 -17.42 -3.54 3.99
N PHE A 218 -16.81 -3.98 5.08
CA PHE A 218 -17.14 -3.58 6.43
C PHE A 218 -15.89 -2.99 7.08
N ASP A 219 -15.91 -1.67 7.21
CA ASP A 219 -14.90 -0.89 7.89
C ASP A 219 -15.14 -0.95 9.39
N LEU A 220 -14.08 -1.21 10.16
CA LEU A 220 -14.12 -1.20 11.62
C LEU A 220 -13.14 -0.17 12.13
N ARG A 221 -13.64 0.73 12.97
CA ARG A 221 -12.83 1.64 13.79
C ARG A 221 -12.88 1.23 15.25
N LEU A 222 -11.73 1.20 15.88
CA LEU A 222 -11.57 0.94 17.30
C LEU A 222 -11.35 2.26 18.04
N ARG A 223 -12.16 2.51 19.06
CA ARG A 223 -12.00 3.68 19.93
C ARG A 223 -11.75 3.22 21.36
N LEU A 224 -10.65 3.66 21.94
CA LEU A 224 -10.21 3.26 23.27
C LEU A 224 -9.46 4.38 23.97
N TYR A 225 -9.41 4.35 25.29
CA TYR A 225 -8.61 5.28 26.08
C TYR A 225 -7.23 4.68 26.36
N TRP A 226 -6.16 5.43 26.04
CA TRP A 226 -4.78 4.98 26.19
C TRP A 226 -3.90 6.15 26.64
N HIS A 227 -3.13 5.98 27.72
CA HIS A 227 -2.22 7.00 28.26
C HIS A 227 -2.79 8.44 28.29
N GLY A 228 -3.99 8.65 28.84
CA GLY A 228 -4.54 10.00 28.95
C GLY A 228 -5.33 10.49 27.73
N ARG A 229 -5.35 9.74 26.63
CA ARG A 229 -5.93 10.18 25.35
C ARG A 229 -6.97 9.19 24.84
N LEU A 230 -8.05 9.72 24.27
CA LEU A 230 -9.01 8.92 23.52
C LEU A 230 -8.47 8.72 22.09
N LEU A 231 -8.19 7.49 21.72
CA LEU A 231 -7.71 7.12 20.40
C LEU A 231 -8.90 6.68 19.52
N ASN A 232 -8.85 7.03 18.23
CA ASN A 232 -9.78 6.56 17.21
C ASN A 232 -8.95 5.96 16.07
N LEU A 233 -8.81 4.64 16.10
CA LEU A 233 -7.92 3.88 15.22
C LEU A 233 -8.75 3.23 14.12
N HIS A 234 -8.27 3.34 12.88
CA HIS A 234 -8.73 2.46 11.81
C HIS A 234 -8.21 1.06 12.10
N LEU A 235 -9.10 0.09 12.35
CA LEU A 235 -8.71 -1.26 12.73
C LEU A 235 -8.48 -2.09 11.47
N VAL A 236 -9.52 -2.25 10.65
CA VAL A 236 -9.47 -3.03 9.41
C VAL A 236 -10.69 -2.73 8.56
N ALA A 237 -10.54 -2.78 7.24
CA ALA A 237 -11.64 -2.88 6.30
C ALA A 237 -11.69 -4.30 5.75
N LEU A 238 -12.73 -5.06 6.08
CA LEU A 238 -12.87 -6.46 5.70
C LEU A 238 -13.88 -6.60 4.55
N PRO A 239 -13.57 -7.36 3.49
CA PRO A 239 -14.58 -7.71 2.51
C PRO A 239 -15.67 -8.58 3.16
N MET A 240 -16.94 -8.26 2.88
CA MET A 240 -18.07 -9.13 3.20
C MET A 240 -18.46 -9.90 1.94
N PHE A 241 -18.34 -11.23 2.00
CA PHE A 241 -18.72 -12.12 0.90
C PHE A 241 -20.18 -12.59 0.99
N ASP A 242 -20.79 -12.42 2.16
CA ASP A 242 -22.20 -12.74 2.43
C ASP A 242 -23.07 -11.47 2.50
N ARG A 243 -24.38 -11.66 2.59
CA ARG A 243 -25.34 -10.57 2.81
C ARG A 243 -25.02 -9.77 4.09
N HIS A 244 -25.34 -8.48 4.05
CA HIS A 244 -25.22 -7.53 5.17
C HIS A 244 -26.24 -7.78 6.29
N THR A 245 -26.26 -8.99 6.86
CA THR A 245 -27.09 -9.27 8.02
C THR A 245 -26.36 -8.84 9.30
N ALA A 246 -27.14 -8.46 10.32
CA ALA A 246 -26.60 -8.11 11.63
C ALA A 246 -25.80 -9.27 12.25
N GLU A 247 -26.20 -10.51 11.97
CA GLU A 247 -25.54 -11.74 12.42
C GLU A 247 -24.18 -11.93 11.75
N ASN A 248 -24.09 -11.78 10.43
CA ASN A 248 -22.83 -11.93 9.69
C ASN A 248 -21.79 -10.90 10.13
N MET A 249 -22.22 -9.64 10.29
CA MET A 249 -21.34 -8.57 10.82
C MET A 249 -20.89 -8.90 12.25
N PHE A 250 -21.79 -9.35 13.11
CA PHE A 250 -21.46 -9.71 14.48
C PHE A 250 -20.44 -10.87 14.55
N ASN A 251 -20.69 -11.95 13.80
CA ASN A 251 -19.79 -13.10 13.76
C ASN A 251 -18.41 -12.73 13.20
N MET A 252 -18.34 -11.81 12.24
CA MET A 252 -17.07 -11.29 11.73
C MET A 252 -16.31 -10.49 12.80
N ILE A 253 -17.01 -9.61 13.53
CA ILE A 253 -16.42 -8.84 14.64
C ILE A 253 -15.90 -9.77 15.73
N VAL A 254 -16.68 -10.78 16.13
CA VAL A 254 -16.27 -11.75 17.15
C VAL A 254 -15.00 -12.48 16.72
N LYS A 255 -14.95 -13.02 15.49
CA LYS A 255 -13.75 -13.67 14.96
C LYS A 255 -12.52 -12.76 14.97
N LEU A 256 -12.69 -11.49 14.57
CA LEU A 256 -11.60 -10.51 14.58
C LEU A 256 -11.12 -10.23 16.01
N LEU A 257 -12.05 -10.01 16.95
CA LEU A 257 -11.70 -9.71 18.33
C LEU A 257 -11.12 -10.91 19.05
N ASP A 258 -11.58 -12.13 18.81
CA ASP A 258 -11.00 -13.34 19.41
C ASP A 258 -9.53 -13.52 18.99
N ALA A 259 -9.18 -13.12 17.75
CA ALA A 259 -7.80 -13.15 17.28
C ALA A 259 -6.91 -12.06 17.94
N LEU A 260 -7.46 -10.87 18.18
CA LEU A 260 -6.70 -9.74 18.75
C LEU A 260 -6.70 -9.73 20.29
N PHE A 261 -7.78 -10.21 20.88
CA PHE A 261 -8.11 -10.18 22.30
C PHE A 261 -8.86 -11.46 22.70
N PRO A 262 -8.14 -12.61 22.81
CA PRO A 262 -8.74 -13.93 23.05
C PRO A 262 -9.46 -14.07 24.40
N LYS A 263 -9.39 -13.05 25.27
CA LYS A 263 -10.08 -13.03 26.56
C LYS A 263 -11.40 -12.28 26.55
N LEU A 264 -11.88 -11.79 25.40
CA LEU A 264 -13.10 -10.97 25.34
C LEU A 264 -14.30 -11.64 26.00
N VAL A 265 -14.60 -12.89 25.61
CA VAL A 265 -15.75 -13.64 26.13
C VAL A 265 -15.61 -13.95 27.62
N ALA A 266 -14.38 -14.18 28.09
CA ALA A 266 -14.10 -14.43 29.51
C ALA A 266 -14.12 -13.15 30.37
N ALA A 267 -13.88 -11.99 29.77
CA ALA A 267 -13.81 -10.69 30.46
C ALA A 267 -15.10 -9.87 30.33
N ALA A 268 -16.01 -10.24 29.43
CA ALA A 268 -17.27 -9.56 29.25
C ALA A 268 -18.25 -9.94 30.37
N GLU A 269 -18.38 -9.06 31.36
CA GLU A 269 -19.38 -9.19 32.43
C GLU A 269 -20.81 -8.91 31.94
N TYR A 270 -20.94 -8.14 30.84
CA TYR A 270 -22.22 -7.66 30.32
C TYR A 270 -22.35 -7.95 28.82
N ASN A 271 -23.59 -8.07 28.37
CA ASN A 271 -23.91 -8.19 26.96
C ASN A 271 -23.40 -6.98 26.16
N VAL A 272 -23.03 -7.22 24.90
CA VAL A 272 -22.56 -6.17 23.98
C VAL A 272 -23.64 -5.09 23.82
N MET A 273 -23.30 -3.86 24.19
CA MET A 273 -24.15 -2.71 23.96
C MET A 273 -24.08 -2.31 22.47
N ARG A 274 -25.23 -2.31 21.80
CA ARG A 274 -25.35 -1.83 20.42
C ARG A 274 -26.05 -0.48 20.41
N VAL A 275 -25.38 0.52 19.86
CA VAL A 275 -25.94 1.87 19.68
C VAL A 275 -26.14 2.12 18.18
N TRP A 276 -27.32 2.59 17.81
CA TRP A 276 -27.59 3.02 16.44
C TRP A 276 -26.93 4.36 16.16
N CYS A 277 -26.36 4.54 14.98
CA CYS A 277 -25.75 5.81 14.64
C CYS A 277 -26.84 6.87 14.39
N ALA A 278 -26.71 8.02 15.05
CA ALA A 278 -27.66 9.12 14.92
C ALA A 278 -27.91 9.57 13.47
N PRO A 279 -26.89 9.64 12.57
CA PRO A 279 -27.13 9.99 11.18
C PRO A 279 -28.08 9.03 10.45
N HIS A 280 -27.99 7.72 10.71
CA HIS A 280 -28.89 6.75 10.10
C HIS A 280 -30.32 6.87 10.65
N GLN A 281 -30.47 7.15 11.95
CA GLN A 281 -31.78 7.40 12.55
C GLN A 281 -32.44 8.65 11.95
N ILE A 282 -31.66 9.73 11.74
CA ILE A 282 -32.14 10.95 11.08
C ILE A 282 -32.54 10.65 9.63
N ASP A 283 -31.73 9.89 8.88
CA ASP A 283 -32.02 9.51 7.50
C ASP A 283 -33.32 8.71 7.37
N ILE A 284 -33.62 7.81 8.31
CA ILE A 284 -34.89 7.06 8.34
C ILE A 284 -36.07 8.03 8.46
N ILE A 285 -36.01 8.97 9.41
CA ILE A 285 -37.08 9.95 9.61
C ILE A 285 -37.20 10.87 8.40
N ALA A 286 -36.07 11.32 7.84
CA ALA A 286 -36.05 12.17 6.66
C ALA A 286 -36.70 11.49 5.45
N LYS A 287 -36.40 10.21 5.21
CA LYS A 287 -37.04 9.40 4.16
C LYS A 287 -38.55 9.28 4.37
N GLU A 288 -38.97 8.97 5.58
CA GLU A 288 -40.39 8.88 5.91
C GLU A 288 -41.13 10.20 5.69
N CYS A 289 -40.54 11.33 6.11
CA CYS A 289 -41.09 12.65 5.85
C CYS A 289 -41.18 12.95 4.35
N ALA A 290 -40.14 12.60 3.59
CA ALA A 290 -40.10 12.83 2.16
C ALA A 290 -41.13 11.98 1.40
N ASP A 291 -41.36 10.73 1.82
CA ASP A 291 -42.39 9.83 1.27
C ASP A 291 -43.82 10.35 1.49
N ARG A 292 -44.01 11.27 2.45
CA ARG A 292 -45.31 11.91 2.70
C ARG A 292 -45.55 13.17 1.87
N ILE A 293 -44.50 13.76 1.27
CA ILE A 293 -44.64 14.95 0.41
C ILE A 293 -45.50 14.58 -0.80
N ASP A 294 -46.61 15.31 -0.98
CA ASP A 294 -47.62 15.07 -2.02
C ASP A 294 -48.11 13.60 -2.06
N GLY A 295 -48.25 12.97 -0.89
CA GLY A 295 -48.66 11.57 -0.78
C GLY A 295 -47.70 10.58 -1.45
N GLY A 296 -46.42 10.94 -1.56
CA GLY A 296 -45.37 10.14 -2.20
C GLY A 296 -45.31 10.31 -3.72
N THR A 297 -46.16 11.16 -4.30
CA THR A 297 -46.19 11.42 -5.76
C THR A 297 -44.93 12.14 -6.21
N TRP A 298 -44.46 13.11 -5.42
CA TRP A 298 -43.25 13.88 -5.71
C TRP A 298 -42.02 12.98 -5.84
N ILE A 299 -41.79 12.07 -4.89
CA ILE A 299 -40.65 11.14 -4.92
C ILE A 299 -40.72 10.22 -6.14
N LYS A 300 -41.90 9.67 -6.45
CA LYS A 300 -42.08 8.81 -7.62
C LYS A 300 -41.73 9.56 -8.91
N PHE A 301 -42.25 10.79 -9.06
CA PHE A 301 -41.96 11.63 -10.21
C PHE A 301 -40.46 11.97 -10.31
N ALA A 302 -39.86 12.45 -9.22
CA ALA A 302 -38.43 12.79 -9.19
C ALA A 302 -37.54 11.56 -9.51
N TYR A 303 -37.89 10.38 -9.01
CA TYR A 303 -37.21 9.13 -9.35
C TYR A 303 -37.33 8.80 -10.84
N SER A 304 -38.55 8.80 -11.40
CA SER A 304 -38.77 8.55 -12.83
C SER A 304 -38.04 9.56 -13.71
N TYR A 305 -38.03 10.84 -13.33
CA TYR A 305 -37.33 11.90 -14.05
C TYR A 305 -35.81 11.71 -14.01
N THR A 306 -35.23 11.37 -12.86
CA THR A 306 -33.79 11.07 -12.76
C THR A 306 -33.38 9.83 -13.55
N VAL A 307 -34.22 8.78 -13.59
CA VAL A 307 -33.99 7.61 -14.46
C VAL A 307 -34.00 8.02 -15.93
N TYR A 308 -34.98 8.83 -16.36
CA TYR A 308 -35.04 9.37 -17.72
C TYR A 308 -33.77 10.18 -18.06
N LEU A 309 -33.36 11.11 -17.20
CA LEU A 309 -32.15 11.91 -17.41
C LEU A 309 -30.88 11.05 -17.49
N ARG A 310 -30.74 10.02 -16.66
CA ARG A 310 -29.61 9.09 -16.72
C ARG A 310 -29.59 8.30 -18.02
N ALA A 311 -30.75 7.89 -18.52
CA ALA A 311 -30.84 7.23 -19.82
C ALA A 311 -30.38 8.15 -20.96
N GLN A 312 -30.77 9.44 -20.94
CA GLN A 312 -30.28 10.42 -21.93
C GLN A 312 -28.78 10.65 -21.81
N PHE A 313 -28.25 10.76 -20.59
CA PHE A 313 -26.82 10.94 -20.37
C PHE A 313 -26.00 9.73 -20.85
N ASN A 314 -26.48 8.51 -20.57
CA ASN A 314 -25.87 7.28 -21.08
C ASN A 314 -25.94 7.22 -22.61
N LEU A 315 -27.07 7.63 -23.21
CA LEU A 315 -27.22 7.74 -24.65
C LEU A 315 -26.22 8.75 -25.25
N ILE A 316 -26.01 9.91 -24.62
CA ILE A 316 -25.01 10.91 -25.06
C ILE A 316 -23.58 10.34 -24.98
N ILE A 317 -23.27 9.59 -23.92
CA ILE A 317 -21.98 8.90 -23.78
C ILE A 317 -21.82 7.82 -24.86
N GLU A 318 -22.85 6.99 -25.10
CA GLU A 318 -22.83 5.92 -26.10
C GLU A 318 -22.76 6.46 -27.53
N MET A 319 -23.43 7.59 -27.82
CA MET A 319 -23.41 8.22 -29.14
C MET A 319 -22.08 8.94 -29.43
N GLY A 320 -21.27 9.26 -28.41
CA GLY A 320 -19.95 9.89 -28.59
C GLY A 320 -19.96 11.30 -29.20
N VAL A 321 -21.13 11.94 -29.29
CA VAL A 321 -21.31 13.30 -29.83
C VAL A 321 -21.54 14.29 -28.71
N LYS A 322 -20.84 15.44 -28.74
CA LYS A 322 -21.19 16.59 -27.90
C LYS A 322 -22.55 17.12 -28.35
N CYS A 323 -23.44 17.41 -27.39
CA CYS A 323 -24.71 18.09 -27.65
C CYS A 323 -24.44 19.33 -28.53
N PRO A 324 -25.16 19.53 -29.66
CA PRO A 324 -25.03 20.75 -30.45
C PRO A 324 -25.31 21.94 -29.54
N GLN A 325 -24.43 22.93 -29.53
CA GLN A 325 -24.76 24.20 -28.89
C GLN A 325 -25.96 24.77 -29.65
N GLU A 326 -26.95 25.30 -28.92
CA GLU A 326 -28.10 25.97 -29.53
C GLU A 326 -27.57 27.07 -30.47
N ASP A 327 -27.76 26.87 -31.77
CA ASP A 327 -27.57 27.94 -32.74
C ASP A 327 -28.61 29.02 -32.41
N GLU A 328 -28.11 30.19 -32.01
CA GLU A 328 -28.90 31.38 -31.72
C GLU A 328 -29.92 31.59 -32.86
N PRO A 329 -31.21 31.84 -32.57
CA PRO A 329 -32.17 32.05 -33.63
C PRO A 329 -31.80 33.31 -34.41
N LEU A 330 -31.50 33.12 -35.69
CA LEU A 330 -31.40 34.17 -36.69
C LEU A 330 -32.70 35.01 -36.70
N GLY A 331 -32.69 36.14 -35.98
CA GLY A 331 -33.71 37.17 -36.17
C GLY A 331 -34.15 37.92 -34.91
N ALA A 332 -33.29 38.79 -34.38
CA ALA A 332 -33.78 39.97 -33.65
C ALA A 332 -32.76 41.11 -33.75
N SER A 333 -32.86 41.88 -34.84
CA SER A 333 -32.27 43.23 -34.89
C SER A 333 -32.93 44.10 -33.82
N ARG A 334 -32.22 44.35 -32.71
CA ARG A 334 -32.56 45.45 -31.79
C ARG A 334 -31.59 46.60 -32.05
N LYS A 335 -32.09 47.60 -32.77
CA LYS A 335 -31.52 48.94 -32.86
C LYS A 335 -31.26 49.49 -31.45
N ARG A 336 -30.05 49.99 -31.25
CA ARG A 336 -29.69 50.83 -30.10
C ARG A 336 -30.53 52.11 -30.11
N ALA A 337 -31.17 52.38 -28.98
CA ALA A 337 -31.42 53.72 -28.45
C ALA A 337 -30.87 53.72 -27.02
#